data_AF-A0A6M2E1P3-F1
#
_entry.id   AF-A0A6M2E1P3-F1
#
_cell.length_a   1.000
_cell.length_b   1.000
_cell.length_c   1.000
_cell.angle_alpha   90.00
_cell.angle_beta   90.00
_cell.angle_gamma   90.00
#
_symmetry.space_group_name_H-M   'P 1'
#
loop_
_entity.id
_entity.type
_entity.pdbx_description
1 polymer ?
#
loop_
_entity_poly.entity_id
_entity_poly.type
_entity_poly.pdbx_seq_one_letter_code
_entity_poly.pdbx_strand_id
1 'polypeptide(L)'
;MQSLQMASFLMAVCHTVIVVQDWFADPNFLRFVLTAEMLKPTTSSHDQSRSSSEDVAESFPHLVFVQNKCAPGDFSPENTAAMSRMLSSVFAKSKLKYKGQISMDPSVCP
;
A
#
# COMPACT_ATOMS: atom_id res chain seq x y z
N MET A 1 9.54 15.07 -9.98
CA MET A 1 8.38 14.83 -10.86
C MET A 1 8.35 13.41 -11.42
N GLN A 2 9.42 12.93 -12.09
CA GLN A 2 9.44 11.61 -12.73
C GLN A 2 9.05 10.44 -11.80
N SER A 3 9.61 10.37 -10.58
CA SER A 3 9.32 9.28 -9.64
C SER A 3 7.85 9.24 -9.22
N LEU A 4 7.24 10.40 -9.05
CA LEU A 4 5.84 10.52 -8.62
C LEU A 4 4.88 10.10 -9.73
N GLN A 5 5.18 10.49 -10.98
CA GLN A 5 4.43 10.03 -12.16
C GLN A 5 4.51 8.50 -12.32
N MET A 6 5.71 7.93 -12.14
CA MET A 6 5.91 6.49 -12.21
C MET A 6 5.14 5.76 -11.11
N ALA A 7 5.23 6.22 -9.86
CA ALA A 7 4.50 5.60 -8.74
C ALA A 7 2.97 5.67 -8.95
N SER A 8 2.46 6.81 -9.41
CA SER A 8 1.04 7.00 -9.72
C SER A 8 0.58 6.07 -10.84
N PHE A 9 1.41 5.90 -11.87
CA PHE A 9 1.14 4.96 -12.97
C PHE A 9 1.11 3.51 -12.47
N LEU A 10 2.09 3.08 -11.66
CA LEU A 10 2.10 1.73 -11.07
C LEU A 10 0.86 1.49 -10.21
N MET A 11 0.45 2.48 -9.40
CA MET A 11 -0.79 2.39 -8.63
C MET A 11 -2.04 2.33 -9.52
N ALA A 12 -1.97 2.79 -10.77
CA ALA A 12 -3.07 2.76 -11.73
C ALA A 12 -3.26 1.41 -12.43
N VAL A 13 -2.15 0.69 -12.68
CA VAL A 13 -2.14 -0.48 -13.56
C VAL A 13 -1.85 -1.80 -12.85
N CYS A 14 -1.28 -1.76 -11.64
CA CYS A 14 -0.94 -2.97 -10.89
C CYS A 14 -2.06 -3.37 -9.92
N HIS A 15 -2.22 -4.67 -9.69
CA HIS A 15 -3.08 -5.19 -8.62
C HIS A 15 -2.44 -5.03 -7.24
N THR A 16 -1.11 -5.19 -7.18
CA THR A 16 -0.31 -5.11 -5.96
C THR A 16 0.95 -4.30 -6.22
N VAL A 17 1.29 -3.41 -5.31
CA VAL A 17 2.52 -2.61 -5.32
C VAL A 17 3.32 -2.91 -4.05
N ILE A 18 4.57 -3.34 -4.22
CA ILE A 18 5.49 -3.62 -3.13
C ILE A 18 6.29 -2.36 -2.82
N VAL A 19 6.23 -1.93 -1.57
CA VAL A 19 6.88 -0.74 -1.06
C VAL A 19 8.02 -1.19 -0.16
N VAL A 20 9.25 -1.08 -0.67
CA VAL A 20 10.46 -1.53 0.04
C VAL A 20 11.11 -0.36 0.78
N GLN A 21 11.40 -0.54 2.07
CA GLN A 21 12.07 0.45 2.91
C GLN A 21 13.25 -0.19 3.64
N ASP A 22 14.43 0.43 3.57
CA ASP A 22 15.62 -0.05 4.29
C ASP A 22 15.66 0.49 5.74
N TRP A 23 15.06 1.65 6.00
CA TRP A 23 15.01 2.27 7.32
C TRP A 23 13.57 2.72 7.63
N PHE A 24 13.02 2.20 8.73
CA PHE A 24 11.70 2.59 9.21
C PHE A 24 11.84 3.69 10.27
N ALA A 25 11.05 4.77 10.28
CA ALA A 25 10.00 5.17 9.35
C ALA A 25 10.33 6.52 8.72
N ASP A 26 10.74 6.57 7.45
CA ASP A 26 10.92 7.84 6.75
C ASP A 26 9.55 8.48 6.40
N PRO A 27 9.15 9.58 7.07
CA PRO A 27 7.86 10.21 6.81
C PRO A 27 7.78 10.84 5.42
N ASN A 28 8.90 11.22 4.83
CA ASN A 28 8.93 11.81 3.48
C ASN A 28 8.56 10.77 2.44
N PHE A 29 9.07 9.55 2.60
CA PHE A 29 8.72 8.44 1.72
C PHE A 29 7.26 8.03 1.86
N LEU A 30 6.72 7.97 3.09
CA LEU A 30 5.30 7.66 3.28
C LEU A 30 4.38 8.77 2.70
N ARG A 31 4.75 10.05 2.86
CA ARG A 31 4.04 11.15 2.19
C ARG A 31 4.13 11.05 0.67
N PHE A 32 5.27 10.65 0.13
CA PHE A 32 5.43 10.42 -1.30
C PHE A 32 4.44 9.38 -1.82
N VAL A 33 4.28 8.25 -1.12
CA VAL A 33 3.28 7.22 -1.47
C VAL A 33 1.85 7.79 -1.44
N LEU A 34 1.48 8.51 -0.40
CA LEU A 34 0.16 9.17 -0.31
C LEU A 34 -0.06 10.23 -1.41
N THR A 35 1.01 10.92 -1.82
CA THR A 35 0.93 11.91 -2.90
C THR A 35 0.76 11.23 -4.26
N ALA A 36 1.39 10.06 -4.46
CA ALA A 36 1.22 9.26 -5.68
C ALA A 36 -0.21 8.73 -5.81
N GLU A 37 -0.84 8.35 -4.69
CA GLU A 37 -2.25 7.95 -4.66
C GLU A 37 -3.17 9.04 -5.23
N MET A 38 -2.96 10.30 -4.84
CA MET A 38 -3.76 11.44 -5.28
C MET A 38 -3.59 11.82 -6.76
N LEU A 39 -2.53 11.34 -7.41
CA LEU A 39 -2.18 11.64 -8.81
C LEU A 39 -2.46 10.47 -9.75
N LYS A 40 -3.00 9.36 -9.22
CA LYS A 40 -3.43 8.22 -10.02
C LYS A 40 -4.52 8.68 -11.00
N PRO A 41 -4.36 8.47 -12.32
CA PRO A 41 -5.43 8.71 -13.27
C PRO A 41 -6.60 7.74 -13.00
N THR A 42 -7.83 8.22 -13.15
CA THR A 42 -9.03 7.38 -13.06
C THR A 42 -9.06 6.42 -14.24
N THR A 43 -8.56 5.20 -14.04
CA THR A 43 -8.67 4.12 -15.01
C THR A 43 -10.07 3.51 -14.87
N SER A 44 -10.92 3.69 -15.88
CA SER A 44 -12.15 2.91 -15.96
C SER A 44 -11.76 1.44 -16.05
N SER A 45 -12.24 0.66 -15.10
CA SER A 45 -12.04 -0.80 -15.13
C SER A 45 -12.85 -1.31 -16.30
N HIS A 46 -12.20 -1.53 -17.45
CA HIS A 46 -12.85 -2.03 -18.65
C HIS A 46 -13.05 -3.54 -18.51
N ASP A 47 -13.88 -3.95 -17.55
CA ASP A 47 -14.28 -5.33 -17.37
C ASP A 47 -15.32 -5.68 -18.45
N GLN A 48 -14.85 -6.06 -19.64
CA GLN A 48 -15.68 -6.54 -20.75
C GLN A 48 -16.22 -7.93 -20.46
N SER A 49 -17.00 -8.11 -19.39
CA SER A 49 -17.66 -9.41 -19.21
C SER A 49 -18.88 -9.47 -18.29
N ARG A 50 -19.37 -8.38 -17.66
CA ARG A 50 -20.56 -8.48 -16.79
C ARG A 50 -21.47 -7.26 -16.84
N SER A 51 -22.57 -7.43 -17.56
CA SER A 51 -23.93 -6.95 -17.27
C SER A 51 -24.11 -5.88 -16.18
N SER A 52 -24.72 -4.76 -16.61
CA SER A 52 -25.62 -3.85 -15.87
C SER A 52 -25.08 -3.02 -14.70
N SER A 53 -25.38 -1.71 -14.78
CA SER A 53 -25.41 -0.65 -13.76
C SER A 53 -24.09 -0.07 -13.21
N GLU A 54 -23.72 1.09 -13.76
CA GLU A 54 -23.55 2.39 -13.07
C GLU A 54 -22.57 2.59 -11.89
N ASP A 55 -21.63 1.68 -11.61
CA ASP A 55 -20.47 2.04 -10.77
C ASP A 55 -19.17 1.57 -11.45
N VAL A 56 -18.50 2.49 -12.14
CA VAL A 56 -17.09 2.33 -12.49
C VAL A 56 -16.31 2.42 -11.18
N ALA A 57 -16.27 1.31 -10.44
CA ALA A 57 -15.62 1.27 -9.14
C ALA A 57 -14.13 1.58 -9.33
N GLU A 58 -13.69 2.67 -8.70
CA GLU A 58 -12.29 3.09 -8.70
C GLU A 58 -11.46 2.01 -8.00
N SER A 59 -10.70 1.22 -8.78
CA SER A 59 -9.88 0.15 -8.22
C SER A 59 -8.61 0.71 -7.57
N PHE A 60 -8.35 0.35 -6.32
CA PHE A 60 -7.12 0.66 -5.59
C PHE A 60 -6.26 -0.59 -5.41
N PRO A 61 -4.94 -0.50 -5.65
CA PRO A 61 -4.04 -1.63 -5.52
C PRO A 61 -3.86 -2.05 -4.06
N HIS A 62 -3.45 -3.30 -3.89
CA HIS A 62 -2.89 -3.78 -2.64
C HIS A 62 -1.50 -3.20 -2.42
N LEU A 63 -1.25 -2.69 -1.22
CA LEU A 63 0.05 -2.15 -0.84
C LEU A 63 0.72 -3.08 0.17
N VAL A 64 1.89 -3.58 -0.17
CA VAL A 64 2.67 -4.48 0.70
C VAL A 64 3.95 -3.79 1.11
N PHE A 65 4.10 -3.50 2.40
CA PHE A 65 5.32 -2.93 2.95
C PHE A 65 6.33 -4.03 3.26
N VAL A 66 7.55 -3.86 2.75
CA VAL A 66 8.68 -4.75 3.00
C VAL A 66 9.76 -3.94 3.68
N GLN A 67 9.99 -4.22 4.97
CA GLN A 67 11.13 -3.70 5.68
C GLN A 67 12.36 -4.53 5.31
N ASN A 68 13.19 -3.99 4.44
CA ASN A 68 14.43 -4.59 3.99
C ASN A 68 15.57 -4.24 4.96
N LYS A 69 16.66 -5.02 4.92
CA LYS A 69 17.86 -4.82 5.76
C LYS A 69 17.56 -4.72 7.26
N CYS A 70 16.53 -5.42 7.73
CA CYS A 70 16.16 -5.49 9.14
C CYS A 70 17.33 -5.97 10.02
N ALA A 71 17.49 -5.34 11.17
CA ALA A 71 18.27 -5.90 12.28
C ALA A 71 17.43 -6.95 13.03
N PRO A 72 18.07 -7.88 13.78
CA PRO A 72 17.35 -8.88 14.57
C PRO A 72 16.31 -8.28 15.53
N GLY A 73 16.56 -7.08 16.07
CA GLY A 73 15.63 -6.38 16.95
C GLY A 73 14.32 -5.94 16.27
N ASP A 74 14.32 -5.73 14.95
CA ASP A 74 13.14 -5.28 14.20
C ASP A 74 12.06 -6.36 14.11
N PHE A 75 12.45 -7.64 14.24
CA PHE A 75 11.54 -8.79 14.26
C PHE A 75 10.87 -9.04 15.61
N SER A 76 11.15 -8.22 16.63
CA SER A 76 10.44 -8.34 17.90
C SER A 76 8.93 -8.06 17.70
N PRO A 77 8.03 -8.78 18.42
CA PRO A 77 6.59 -8.54 18.32
C PRO A 77 6.20 -7.10 18.65
N GLU A 78 6.92 -6.46 19.58
CA GLU A 78 6.70 -5.06 19.93
C GLU A 78 7.01 -4.12 18.76
N ASN A 79 8.17 -4.28 18.12
CA ASN A 79 8.58 -3.44 17.00
C ASN A 79 7.69 -3.65 15.78
N THR A 80 7.39 -4.89 15.42
CA THR A 80 6.47 -5.20 14.31
C THR A 80 5.06 -4.64 14.57
N ALA A 81 4.54 -4.73 15.80
CA ALA A 81 3.26 -4.13 16.17
C ALA A 81 3.31 -2.58 16.18
N ALA A 82 4.42 -1.98 16.58
CA ALA A 82 4.63 -0.53 16.50
C ALA A 82 4.66 -0.05 15.04
N MET A 83 5.38 -0.76 14.16
CA MET A 83 5.42 -0.49 12.72
C MET A 83 4.02 -0.57 12.10
N SER A 84 3.29 -1.65 12.39
CA SER A 84 1.91 -1.85 11.91
C SER A 84 0.96 -0.73 12.39
N ARG A 85 1.03 -0.35 13.68
CA ARG A 85 0.23 0.78 14.22
C ARG A 85 0.60 2.11 13.57
N MET A 86 1.87 2.35 13.29
CA MET A 86 2.29 3.59 12.64
C MET A 86 1.77 3.66 11.20
N LEU A 87 1.93 2.60 10.41
CA LEU A 87 1.34 2.52 9.06
C LEU A 87 -0.17 2.68 9.09
N SER A 88 -0.84 2.09 10.09
CA SER A 88 -2.28 2.25 10.33
C SER A 88 -2.70 3.71 10.49
N SER A 89 -1.91 4.49 11.24
CA SER A 89 -2.18 5.91 11.48
C SER A 89 -1.95 6.74 10.23
N VAL A 90 -0.83 6.51 9.53
CA VAL A 90 -0.45 7.26 8.33
C VAL A 90 -1.44 7.05 7.18
N PHE A 91 -1.89 5.81 6.97
CA PHE A 91 -2.78 5.45 5.88
C PHE A 91 -4.26 5.37 6.30
N ALA A 92 -4.64 5.90 7.47
CA ALA A 92 -6.01 5.84 7.97
C ALA A 92 -7.06 6.45 7.03
N LYS A 93 -6.66 7.44 6.22
CA LYS A 93 -7.52 8.16 5.26
C LYS A 93 -7.26 7.75 3.80
N SER A 94 -6.32 6.84 3.57
CA SER A 94 -5.98 6.35 2.23
C SER A 94 -7.02 5.32 1.78
N LYS A 95 -7.31 5.30 0.47
CA LYS A 95 -8.13 4.27 -0.17
C LYS A 95 -7.32 3.03 -0.56
N LEU A 96 -5.98 3.07 -0.42
CA LEU A 96 -5.09 1.94 -0.73
C LEU A 96 -5.38 0.75 0.18
N LYS A 97 -5.24 -0.47 -0.36
CA LYS A 97 -5.51 -1.71 0.38
C LYS A 97 -4.22 -2.20 1.06
N TYR A 98 -3.88 -1.64 2.22
CA TYR A 98 -2.60 -1.91 2.91
C TYR A 98 -2.69 -2.86 4.13
N LYS A 99 -3.88 -3.40 4.45
CA LYS A 99 -4.13 -4.28 5.60
C LYS A 99 -4.98 -5.49 5.24
N GLY A 100 -4.92 -6.51 6.10
CA GLY A 100 -5.90 -7.61 6.13
C GLY A 100 -5.72 -8.68 5.05
N GLN A 101 -4.60 -8.67 4.32
CA GLN A 101 -4.27 -9.67 3.30
C GLN A 101 -3.01 -10.48 3.64
N ILE A 102 -2.09 -9.88 4.39
CA ILE A 102 -0.83 -10.49 4.81
C ILE A 102 -0.61 -10.11 6.28
N SER A 103 -0.27 -11.08 7.11
CA SER A 103 0.06 -10.88 8.52
C SER A 103 1.39 -11.56 8.85
N MET A 104 2.25 -10.87 9.60
CA MET A 104 3.44 -11.43 10.23
C MET A 104 3.14 -12.02 11.62
N ASP A 105 1.93 -11.79 12.14
CA ASP A 105 1.49 -12.37 13.40
C ASP A 105 1.21 -13.86 13.21
N PRO A 106 1.99 -14.77 13.83
CA PRO A 106 1.81 -16.21 13.67
C PRO A 106 0.48 -16.72 14.26
N SER A 107 -0.19 -15.93 15.09
CA SER A 107 -1.53 -16.26 15.60
C SER A 107 -2.65 -15.99 14.60
N VAL A 108 -2.36 -15.19 13.57
CA VAL A 108 -3.27 -14.83 12.47
C VAL A 108 -2.88 -15.65 11.25
N CYS A 109 -2.95 -16.98 11.37
CA CYS A 109 -2.94 -17.86 10.20
C CYS A 109 -4.39 -18.05 9.70
N PRO A 110 -4.65 -17.98 8.37
CA PRO A 110 -5.91 -18.44 7.80
C PRO A 110 -6.07 -19.97 7.86
#